data_AF-A0A0B2V3F4-F1
#
_entry.id   AF-A0A0B2V3F4-F1
#
_cell.length_a   1.000
_cell.length_b   1.000
_cell.length_c   1.000
_cell.angle_alpha   90.00
_cell.angle_beta   90.00
_cell.angle_gamma   90.00
#
_symmetry.space_group_name_H-M   'P 1'
#
loop_
_entity.id
_entity.type
_entity.pdbx_description
1 polymer ?
#
loop_
_entity_poly.entity_id
_entity_poly.type
_entity_poly.pdbx_seq_one_letter_code
_entity_poly.pdbx_strand_id
1 'polypeptide(L)'
;MPTTIRLAHSLLLLHNFLSTILFIVSANAASFNATDSDSQRRFPQAIIIGVKKAGTRALLEFLRLNPAIKAPGPEVHFFDRNFDKGFEWYRVCSSPSFFSRHLFTLD
;
A
#
# COMPACT_ATOMS: atom_id res chain seq x y z
N MET A 1 23.81 55.79 10.27
CA MET A 1 23.80 54.58 9.42
C MET A 1 22.83 53.50 9.95
N PRO A 2 21.50 53.73 10.02
CA PRO A 2 20.53 52.74 10.51
C PRO A 2 19.77 51.97 9.41
N THR A 3 19.92 52.35 8.13
CA THR A 3 19.16 51.77 7.01
C THR A 3 19.63 50.37 6.62
N THR A 4 20.91 50.06 6.82
CA THR A 4 21.52 48.76 6.47
C THR A 4 20.97 47.61 7.31
N ILE A 5 20.69 47.83 8.59
CA ILE A 5 20.18 46.80 9.50
C ILE A 5 18.75 46.40 9.14
N ARG A 6 17.89 47.38 8.80
CA ARG A 6 16.51 47.10 8.40
C ARG A 6 16.43 46.38 7.06
N LEU A 7 17.32 46.72 6.12
CA LEU A 7 17.42 46.04 4.83
C LEU A 7 17.97 44.61 4.99
N ALA A 8 18.98 44.40 5.83
CA ALA A 8 19.54 43.08 6.10
C ALA A 8 18.52 42.14 6.77
N HIS A 9 17.74 42.65 7.72
CA HIS A 9 16.72 41.85 8.40
C HIS A 9 15.56 41.47 7.45
N SER A 10 15.17 42.40 6.56
CA SER A 10 14.18 42.12 5.51
C SER A 10 14.65 41.03 4.55
N LEU A 11 15.91 41.08 4.13
CA LEU A 11 16.50 40.08 3.23
C LEU A 11 16.60 38.70 3.89
N LEU A 12 16.96 38.63 5.17
CA LEU A 12 17.00 37.39 5.95
C LEU A 12 15.60 36.76 6.09
N LEU A 13 14.57 37.55 6.38
CA LEU A 13 13.19 37.03 6.47
C LEU A 13 12.71 36.47 5.14
N LEU A 14 13.01 37.14 4.04
CA LEU A 14 12.66 36.67 2.70
C LEU A 14 13.38 35.35 2.36
N HIS A 15 14.67 35.26 2.69
CA HIS A 15 15.45 34.05 2.46
C HIS A 15 14.93 32.85 3.28
N ASN A 16 14.58 33.06 4.55
CA ASN A 16 13.98 32.03 5.40
C ASN A 16 12.60 31.60 4.89
N PHE A 17 11.81 32.54 4.38
CA PHE A 17 10.49 32.25 3.80
C PHE A 17 10.62 31.41 2.53
N LEU A 18 11.50 31.79 1.59
CA LEU A 18 11.75 30.99 0.38
C LEU A 18 12.28 29.60 0.70
N SER A 19 13.23 29.47 1.64
CA SER A 19 13.76 28.18 2.06
C SER A 19 12.68 27.28 2.67
N THR A 20 11.76 27.85 3.44
CA THR A 20 10.64 27.10 4.03
C THR A 20 9.67 26.63 2.96
N ILE A 21 9.33 27.49 1.99
CA ILE A 21 8.46 27.12 0.86
C ILE A 21 9.11 25.99 0.03
N LEU A 22 10.41 26.09 -0.26
CA LEU A 22 11.14 25.05 -1.00
C LEU A 22 11.18 23.72 -0.23
N PHE A 23 11.39 23.77 1.10
CA PHE A 23 11.35 22.57 1.94
C PHE A 23 9.96 21.92 1.95
N ILE A 24 8.89 22.72 2.05
CA ILE A 24 7.50 22.23 2.00
C ILE A 24 7.21 21.59 0.64
N VAL A 25 7.59 22.22 -0.47
CA VAL A 25 7.39 21.67 -1.83
C VAL A 25 8.17 20.36 -2.00
N SER A 26 9.43 20.30 -1.52
CA SER A 26 10.25 19.09 -1.59
C SER A 26 9.72 17.95 -0.69
N ALA A 27 9.22 18.26 0.51
CA ALA A 27 8.61 17.28 1.41
C ALA A 27 7.31 16.68 0.85
N ASN A 28 6.50 17.50 0.17
CA ASN A 28 5.31 17.02 -0.54
C ASN A 28 5.69 16.17 -1.77
N ALA A 29 6.73 16.56 -2.51
CA ALA A 29 7.26 15.77 -3.63
C ALA A 29 7.82 14.40 -3.18
N ALA A 30 8.50 14.35 -2.03
CA ALA A 30 8.97 13.08 -1.45
C ALA A 30 7.79 12.18 -1.02
N SER A 31 6.70 12.76 -0.51
CA SER A 31 5.52 12.00 -0.08
C SER A 31 4.71 11.43 -1.25
N PHE A 32 4.72 12.10 -2.41
CA PHE A 32 4.02 11.65 -3.62
C PHE A 32 4.80 10.61 -4.44
N ASN A 33 6.12 10.52 -4.23
CA ASN A 33 6.97 9.52 -4.87
C ASN A 33 6.99 8.16 -4.15
N ALA A 34 6.10 7.94 -3.17
CA ALA A 34 5.69 6.59 -2.76
C ALA A 34 4.85 5.92 -3.87
N THR A 35 5.40 5.90 -5.07
CA THR A 35 5.00 5.02 -6.15
C THR A 35 5.27 3.61 -5.69
N ASP A 36 4.25 2.78 -5.93
CA ASP A 36 4.05 1.33 -5.79
C ASP A 36 5.28 0.46 -6.12
N SER A 37 6.39 0.73 -5.43
CA SER A 37 7.58 -0.08 -5.41
C SER A 37 7.57 -0.83 -4.09
N ASP A 38 7.72 -2.13 -4.25
CA ASP A 38 8.05 -3.10 -3.22
C ASP A 38 6.85 -3.85 -2.63
N SER A 39 6.57 -5.02 -3.23
CA SER A 39 6.70 -6.39 -2.68
C SER A 39 6.67 -6.63 -1.16
N GLN A 40 6.27 -5.67 -0.34
CA GLN A 40 6.09 -5.86 1.08
C GLN A 40 4.89 -6.78 1.27
N ARG A 41 5.16 -7.97 1.80
CA ARG A 41 4.17 -8.98 2.18
C ARG A 41 3.30 -8.41 3.31
N ARG A 42 2.33 -7.58 2.92
CA ARG A 42 1.36 -6.95 3.82
C ARG A 42 0.31 -8.00 4.20
N PHE A 43 -0.11 -7.95 5.46
CA PHE A 43 -1.27 -8.71 5.89
C PHE A 43 -2.53 -8.20 5.15
N PRO A 44 -3.52 -9.07 4.91
CA PRO A 44 -4.78 -8.66 4.33
C PRO A 44 -5.42 -7.57 5.19
N GLN A 45 -5.86 -6.48 4.56
CA GLN A 45 -6.62 -5.44 5.26
C GLN A 45 -8.08 -5.87 5.52
N ALA A 46 -8.57 -6.82 4.73
CA ALA A 46 -9.92 -7.37 4.86
C ALA A 46 -9.92 -8.86 4.51
N ILE A 47 -10.77 -9.62 5.20
CA ILE A 47 -10.93 -11.07 5.00
C ILE A 47 -12.41 -11.33 4.74
N ILE A 48 -12.71 -12.02 3.64
CA ILE A 48 -14.07 -12.47 3.35
C ILE A 48 -14.32 -13.72 4.17
N ILE A 49 -15.13 -13.59 5.21
CA ILE A 49 -15.62 -14.70 6.03
C ILE A 49 -17.09 -14.97 5.70
N GLY A 50 -17.46 -16.24 5.54
CA GLY A 50 -18.82 -16.60 5.16
C GLY A 50 -19.04 -18.11 5.13
N VAL A 51 -20.31 -18.50 5.10
CA VAL A 51 -20.71 -19.92 5.02
C VAL A 51 -20.54 -20.46 3.60
N LYS A 52 -20.29 -21.77 3.50
CA LYS A 52 -20.19 -22.45 2.20
C LYS A 52 -21.47 -22.23 1.41
N LYS A 53 -21.34 -21.99 0.10
CA LYS A 53 -22.44 -21.76 -0.86
C LYS A 53 -23.20 -20.43 -0.72
N ALA A 54 -22.77 -19.49 0.13
CA ALA A 54 -23.31 -18.13 0.16
C ALA A 54 -22.86 -17.25 -1.03
N GLY A 55 -21.99 -17.77 -1.91
CA GLY A 55 -21.50 -17.02 -3.07
C GLY A 55 -20.32 -16.09 -2.76
N THR A 56 -19.52 -16.38 -1.73
CA THR A 56 -18.28 -15.63 -1.41
C THR A 56 -17.32 -15.54 -2.60
N ARG A 57 -17.31 -16.56 -3.48
CA ARG A 57 -16.52 -16.56 -4.70
C ARG A 57 -16.98 -15.49 -5.70
N ALA A 58 -18.30 -15.31 -5.88
CA ALA A 58 -18.83 -14.28 -6.77
C ALA A 58 -18.49 -12.87 -6.28
N LEU A 59 -18.56 -12.66 -4.96
CA LEU A 59 -18.13 -11.41 -4.34
C LEU A 59 -16.64 -11.13 -4.57
N LEU A 60 -15.79 -12.16 -4.43
CA LEU A 60 -14.35 -12.03 -4.69
C LEU A 60 -14.07 -11.63 -6.15
N GLU A 61 -14.73 -12.27 -7.12
CA GLU A 61 -14.57 -11.92 -8.54
C GLU A 61 -15.07 -10.49 -8.84
N PHE A 62 -16.16 -10.05 -8.21
CA PHE A 62 -16.63 -8.67 -8.34
C PHE A 62 -15.61 -7.67 -7.78
N LEU A 63 -15.02 -7.95 -6.61
CA LEU A 63 -14.01 -7.09 -6.00
C LEU A 63 -12.72 -6.99 -6.83
N ARG A 64 -12.37 -8.04 -7.59
CA ARG A 64 -11.22 -8.03 -8.51
C ARG A 64 -11.35 -7.05 -9.66
N LEU A 65 -12.57 -6.63 -10.01
CA LEU A 65 -12.78 -5.61 -11.05
C LEU A 65 -12.28 -4.22 -10.62
N ASN A 66 -12.04 -4.00 -9.32
CA ASN A 66 -11.55 -2.74 -8.80
C ASN A 66 -10.00 -2.69 -8.83
N PRO A 67 -9.38 -1.75 -9.54
CA PRO A 67 -7.92 -1.62 -9.61
C PRO A 67 -7.25 -1.32 -8.26
N ALA A 68 -8.00 -0.83 -7.27
CA ALA A 68 -7.51 -0.59 -5.92
C ALA A 68 -7.43 -1.86 -5.05
N ILE A 69 -8.04 -2.97 -5.47
CA ILE A 69 -8.15 -4.20 -4.67
C ILE A 69 -7.26 -5.29 -5.29
N LYS A 70 -6.15 -5.60 -4.60
CA LYS A 70 -5.27 -6.72 -4.95
C LYS A 70 -5.71 -7.95 -4.15
N ALA A 71 -6.35 -8.92 -4.81
CA ALA A 71 -6.84 -10.15 -4.18
C ALA A 71 -6.04 -11.39 -4.63
N PRO A 72 -5.75 -12.35 -3.74
CA PRO A 72 -5.13 -13.62 -4.11
C PRO A 72 -6.08 -14.48 -4.99
N GLY A 73 -5.51 -15.37 -5.80
CA GLY A 73 -6.24 -16.20 -6.76
C GLY A 73 -7.15 -17.28 -6.12
N PRO A 74 -6.58 -18.36 -5.57
CA PRO A 74 -7.31 -19.41 -4.88
C PRO A 74 -7.60 -19.03 -3.43
N GLU A 75 -8.65 -19.61 -2.86
CA GLU A 75 -8.89 -19.53 -1.41
C GLU A 75 -7.72 -20.21 -0.68
N VAL A 76 -6.99 -19.44 0.13
CA VAL A 76 -5.79 -19.93 0.84
C VAL A 76 -6.15 -20.95 1.94
N HIS A 77 -7.45 -21.04 2.30
CA HIS A 77 -7.99 -21.88 3.40
C HIS A 77 -7.10 -21.86 4.66
N PHE A 78 -6.54 -20.69 4.99
CA PHE A 78 -5.59 -20.55 6.08
C PHE A 78 -6.19 -20.96 7.42
N PHE A 79 -7.36 -20.42 7.75
CA PHE A 79 -8.05 -20.67 9.02
C PHE A 79 -8.72 -22.03 9.13
N ASP A 80 -8.78 -22.82 8.06
CA ASP A 80 -9.40 -24.15 8.05
C ASP A 80 -8.34 -25.25 8.05
N ARG A 81 -7.47 -25.28 7.03
CA ARG A 81 -6.57 -26.42 6.77
C ARG A 81 -5.08 -26.12 6.96
N ASN A 82 -4.71 -24.85 6.98
CA ASN A 82 -3.29 -24.44 6.94
C ASN A 82 -2.88 -23.63 8.18
N PHE A 83 -3.64 -23.71 9.27
CA PHE A 83 -3.35 -22.99 10.50
C PHE A 83 -2.00 -23.41 11.10
N ASP A 84 -1.66 -24.71 10.97
CA ASP A 84 -0.42 -25.30 11.48
C ASP A 84 0.85 -24.79 10.77
N LYS A 85 0.71 -24.19 9.57
CA LYS A 85 1.85 -23.65 8.80
C LYS A 85 2.30 -22.27 9.29
N GLY A 86 1.52 -21.64 10.17
CA GLY A 86 1.82 -20.36 10.77
C GLY A 86 1.67 -19.16 9.84
N PHE A 87 1.76 -17.96 10.42
CA PHE A 87 1.53 -16.70 9.73
C PHE A 87 2.59 -16.36 8.66
N GLU A 88 3.82 -16.85 8.81
CA GLU A 88 4.87 -16.64 7.80
C GLU A 88 4.53 -17.30 6.46
N TRP A 89 3.96 -18.52 6.50
CA TRP A 89 3.47 -19.19 5.31
C TRP A 89 2.32 -18.40 4.65
N TYR A 90 1.41 -17.86 5.46
CA TYR A 90 0.30 -17.03 4.98
C TYR A 90 0.76 -15.75 4.26
N ARG A 91 1.81 -15.10 4.77
CA ARG A 91 2.43 -13.91 4.16
C ARG A 91 3.08 -14.20 2.80
N VAL A 92 3.65 -15.40 2.64
CA VAL A 92 4.25 -15.84 1.36
C VAL A 92 3.17 -16.14 0.34
N CYS A 93 2.14 -16.91 0.70
CA CYS A 93 1.07 -17.31 -0.21
C CYS A 93 0.16 -16.14 -0.65
N SER A 94 0.06 -15.09 0.16
CA SER A 94 -0.72 -13.90 -0.17
C SER A 94 0.00 -12.92 -1.12
N SER A 95 1.25 -13.22 -1.51
CA SER A 95 2.04 -12.35 -2.38
C SER A 95 1.70 -12.57 -3.87
N PRO A 96 1.35 -11.52 -4.64
CA PRO A 96 1.03 -11.64 -6.07
C PRO A 96 2.19 -12.16 -6.93
N SER A 97 3.45 -11.96 -6.51
CA SER A 97 4.64 -12.34 -7.28
C SER A 97 4.92 -13.85 -7.29
N PHE A 98 4.34 -14.61 -6.36
CA PHE A 98 4.34 -16.09 -6.41
C PHE A 98 3.17 -16.66 -7.22
N PHE A 99 2.20 -15.81 -7.56
CA PHE A 99 0.97 -16.19 -8.23
C PHE A 99 1.07 -15.98 -9.75
N SER A 100 2.22 -16.32 -10.33
CA SER A 100 2.41 -16.39 -11.78
C SER A 100 2.65 -17.83 -12.21
N ARG A 101 1.71 -18.30 -13.04
CA ARG A 101 1.63 -19.55 -13.80
C ARG A 101 0.88 -20.71 -13.13
N HIS A 102 -0.10 -21.18 -13.91
CA HIS A 102 -0.93 -22.36 -13.74
C HIS A 102 -2.16 -22.18 -12.86
N LEU A 103 -3.13 -21.52 -13.49
CA LEU A 103 -4.55 -21.84 -13.42
C LEU A 103 -4.74 -23.37 -13.28
N PHE A 104 -5.05 -23.83 -12.07
CA PHE A 104 -5.76 -25.08 -11.85
C PHE A 104 -6.84 -24.83 -10.81
N THR A 105 -8.05 -24.59 -11.33
CA THR A 105 -9.29 -24.91 -10.62
C THR A 105 -9.22 -26.37 -10.21
N LEU A 106 -9.39 -26.68 -8.93
CA LEU A 106 -9.91 -27.97 -8.50
C LEU A 106 -10.87 -27.73 -7.33
N ASP A 107 -12.03 -28.35 -7.47
CA ASP A 107 -13.17 -28.39 -6.55
C ASP A 107 -12.84 -28.79 -5.10
#